data_AF-A0A0F5L7Y0-F1
#
_entry.id   AF-A0A0F5L7Y0-F1
#
_cell.length_a   1.000
_cell.length_b   1.000
_cell.length_c   1.000
_cell.angle_alpha   90.00
_cell.angle_beta   90.00
_cell.angle_gamma   90.00
#
_symmetry.space_group_name_H-M   'P 1'
#
loop_
_entity.id
_entity.type
_entity.pdbx_description
1 polymer ?
#
loop_
_entity_poly.entity_id
_entity_poly.type
_entity_poly.pdbx_seq_one_letter_code
_entity_poly.pdbx_strand_id
1 'polypeptide(L)'
;MGSYRAAGLIALVLSSEPAMAQVPGWQFSPLPGEGDRAALGCARDATPEVFTCLAVRCEDDFTIGVHVHSSRFSGDAGAWQMTLDRENKTALAVPSDGPYGARFVDDAAFLLDRLRYGTFIYLRHGEDEYAPFAFIDLSGSMRTIDEALYWCAPRVPEDEQNPVSGVDEAPQELEQNHEPSSPRPQ
;
A
#
# COMPACT_ATOMS: atom_id res chain seq x y z
N MET A 1 -19.70 10.28 -64.79
CA MET A 1 -19.10 9.14 -64.05
C MET A 1 -17.75 9.60 -63.49
N GLY A 2 -17.56 9.53 -62.17
CA GLY A 2 -16.24 9.53 -61.52
C GLY A 2 -15.70 10.85 -60.98
N SER A 3 -15.87 11.09 -59.68
CA SER A 3 -14.78 11.52 -58.76
C SER A 3 -15.31 11.56 -57.33
N TYR A 4 -15.04 10.51 -56.56
CA TYR A 4 -15.32 10.47 -55.13
C TYR A 4 -14.20 11.21 -54.40
N ARG A 5 -14.48 12.41 -53.88
CA ARG A 5 -13.57 13.08 -52.95
C ARG A 5 -13.79 12.48 -51.56
N ALA A 6 -12.83 11.64 -51.18
CA ALA A 6 -12.62 11.21 -49.81
C ALA A 6 -12.45 12.45 -48.90
N ALA A 7 -13.37 12.64 -47.96
CA ALA A 7 -13.17 13.50 -46.82
C ALA A 7 -13.01 12.60 -45.61
N GLY A 8 -11.76 12.49 -45.13
CA GLY A 8 -11.36 11.60 -44.05
C GLY A 8 -12.06 11.92 -42.73
N LEU A 9 -12.73 10.92 -42.17
CA LEU A 9 -13.14 10.90 -40.77
C LEU A 9 -11.88 10.66 -39.93
N ILE A 10 -11.37 11.71 -39.30
CA ILE A 10 -10.39 11.57 -38.21
C ILE A 10 -11.17 11.04 -37.01
N ALA A 11 -11.04 9.73 -36.76
CA ALA A 11 -11.50 9.10 -35.53
C ALA A 11 -10.62 9.59 -34.38
N LEU A 12 -11.14 10.49 -33.55
CA LEU A 12 -10.57 10.77 -32.23
C LEU A 12 -10.78 9.52 -31.37
N VAL A 13 -9.77 8.66 -31.31
CA VAL A 13 -9.68 7.63 -30.28
C VAL A 13 -9.33 8.36 -28.98
N LEU A 14 -10.36 8.75 -28.23
CA LEU A 14 -10.22 9.15 -26.84
C LEU A 14 -9.74 7.90 -26.08
N SER A 15 -8.44 7.83 -25.82
CA SER A 15 -7.88 6.89 -24.86
C SER A 15 -8.52 7.18 -23.52
N SER A 16 -9.54 6.41 -23.16
CA SER A 16 -10.05 6.35 -21.80
C SER A 16 -8.99 5.59 -21.01
N GLU A 17 -8.04 6.33 -20.44
CA GLU A 17 -7.24 5.79 -19.35
C GLU A 17 -8.22 5.25 -18.31
N PRO A 18 -8.08 3.99 -17.85
CA PRO A 18 -8.93 3.51 -16.78
C PRO A 18 -8.75 4.49 -15.63
N ALA A 19 -9.84 5.15 -15.22
CA ALA A 19 -9.84 5.99 -14.04
C ALA A 19 -9.44 5.07 -12.88
N MET A 20 -8.18 5.13 -12.49
CA MET A 20 -7.61 4.44 -11.35
C MET A 20 -8.31 5.05 -10.14
N ALA A 21 -9.39 4.40 -9.72
CA ALA A 21 -10.36 5.00 -8.82
C ALA A 21 -10.31 4.37 -7.43
N GLN A 22 -10.76 5.14 -6.46
CA GLN A 22 -11.02 4.68 -5.11
C GLN A 22 -12.14 3.63 -5.18
N VAL A 23 -11.78 2.37 -4.94
CA VAL A 23 -12.73 1.24 -4.87
C VAL A 23 -12.69 0.61 -3.47
N PRO A 24 -13.80 0.01 -3.02
CA PRO A 24 -13.87 -0.58 -1.69
C PRO A 24 -12.80 -1.64 -1.42
N GLY A 25 -12.33 -1.70 -0.16
CA GLY A 25 -11.36 -2.70 0.29
C GLY A 25 -9.89 -2.27 0.15
N TRP A 26 -8.99 -3.22 0.39
CA TRP A 26 -7.55 -3.02 0.40
C TRP A 26 -6.91 -3.40 -0.93
N GLN A 27 -6.10 -2.48 -1.45
CA GLN A 27 -5.36 -2.62 -2.71
C GLN A 27 -4.12 -1.73 -2.70
N PHE A 28 -3.26 -1.87 -3.69
CA PHE A 28 -2.21 -0.88 -3.93
C PHE A 28 -2.83 0.48 -4.27
N SER A 29 -2.14 1.56 -3.89
CA SER A 29 -2.62 2.91 -4.16
C SER A 29 -2.81 3.14 -5.65
N PRO A 30 -4.00 3.58 -6.10
CA PRO A 30 -4.25 3.92 -7.49
C PRO A 30 -3.63 5.27 -7.90
N LEU A 31 -3.11 6.05 -6.94
CA LEU A 31 -2.57 7.37 -7.21
C LEU A 31 -1.23 7.27 -7.97
N PRO A 32 -0.97 8.17 -8.95
CA PRO A 32 0.25 8.14 -9.75
C PRO A 32 1.51 8.13 -8.88
N GLY A 33 2.38 7.14 -9.08
CA GLY A 33 3.65 7.02 -8.36
C GLY A 33 3.57 6.35 -6.97
N GLU A 34 2.40 5.89 -6.55
CA GLU A 34 2.21 5.30 -5.21
C GLU A 34 1.98 3.78 -5.20
N GLY A 35 1.81 3.15 -6.38
CA GLY A 35 1.34 1.76 -6.49
C GLY A 35 2.27 0.69 -5.89
N ASP A 36 3.56 0.96 -5.72
CA ASP A 36 4.55 0.03 -5.15
C ASP A 36 5.02 0.41 -3.74
N ARG A 37 4.53 1.54 -3.21
CA ARG A 37 4.97 2.10 -1.92
C ARG A 37 3.82 2.48 -0.99
N ALA A 38 2.58 2.31 -1.43
CA ALA A 38 1.43 2.57 -0.58
C ALA A 38 0.29 1.56 -0.77
N ALA A 39 -0.27 1.14 0.35
CA ALA A 39 -1.51 0.39 0.43
C ALA A 39 -2.66 1.35 0.72
N LEU A 40 -3.78 1.21 0.02
CA LEU A 40 -4.99 2.01 0.20
C LEU A 40 -6.16 1.10 0.57
N GLY A 41 -6.78 1.37 1.73
CA GLY A 41 -8.01 0.72 2.20
C GLY A 41 -9.17 1.70 2.18
N CYS A 42 -10.18 1.47 1.35
CA CYS A 42 -11.33 2.37 1.21
C CYS A 42 -12.61 1.80 1.83
N ALA A 43 -13.52 2.70 2.23
CA ALA A 43 -14.81 2.37 2.79
C ALA A 43 -15.63 1.43 1.88
N ARG A 44 -16.48 0.60 2.49
CA ARG A 44 -17.28 -0.42 1.79
C ARG A 44 -18.16 0.17 0.67
N ASP A 45 -18.61 1.40 0.87
CA ASP A 45 -19.47 2.16 -0.05
C ASP A 45 -18.71 3.19 -0.89
N ALA A 46 -17.37 3.15 -0.89
CA ALA A 46 -16.54 4.06 -1.65
C ALA A 46 -16.81 3.95 -3.16
N THR A 47 -16.93 5.11 -3.80
CA THR A 47 -16.95 5.30 -5.26
C THR A 47 -15.84 6.30 -5.65
N PRO A 48 -15.52 6.45 -6.95
CA PRO A 48 -14.55 7.44 -7.41
C PRO A 48 -14.90 8.88 -6.98
N GLU A 49 -16.18 9.20 -6.82
CA GLU A 49 -16.68 10.53 -6.48
C GLU A 49 -16.85 10.76 -4.98
N VAL A 50 -17.16 9.69 -4.23
CA VAL A 50 -17.43 9.75 -2.79
C VAL A 50 -16.69 8.63 -2.09
N PHE A 51 -15.65 8.97 -1.33
CA PHE A 51 -14.83 7.99 -0.65
C PHE A 51 -14.25 8.51 0.65
N THR A 52 -13.91 7.58 1.53
CA THR A 52 -13.02 7.79 2.68
C THR A 52 -12.11 6.58 2.74
N CYS A 53 -10.81 6.82 2.61
CA CYS A 53 -9.80 5.80 2.55
C CYS A 53 -8.69 6.09 3.56
N LEU A 54 -8.01 5.04 3.99
CA LEU A 54 -6.78 5.09 4.75
C LEU A 54 -5.65 4.59 3.87
N ALA A 55 -4.55 5.33 3.82
CA ALA A 55 -3.35 4.91 3.12
C ALA A 55 -2.23 4.62 4.12
N VAL A 56 -1.54 3.49 3.93
CA VAL A 56 -0.28 3.20 4.61
C VAL A 56 0.82 3.32 3.57
N ARG A 57 1.68 4.32 3.72
CA ARG A 57 2.70 4.70 2.73
C ARG A 57 4.10 4.58 3.32
N CYS A 58 5.02 4.11 2.48
CA CYS A 58 6.44 4.32 2.70
C CYS A 58 6.83 5.74 2.26
N GLU A 59 7.23 6.56 3.23
CA GLU A 59 7.64 7.93 3.00
C GLU A 59 9.03 8.00 2.34
N ASP A 60 9.38 9.16 1.79
CA ASP A 60 10.65 9.35 1.08
C ASP A 60 11.88 9.28 2.00
N ASP A 61 11.67 9.46 3.31
CA ASP A 61 12.67 9.26 4.36
C ASP A 61 12.70 7.84 4.95
N PHE A 62 12.01 6.89 4.29
CA PHE A 62 11.80 5.51 4.72
C PHE A 62 11.01 5.35 6.02
N THR A 63 10.36 6.41 6.53
CA THR A 63 9.39 6.26 7.62
C THR A 63 8.06 5.72 7.08
N ILE A 64 7.23 5.16 7.97
CA ILE A 64 5.88 4.72 7.61
C ILE A 64 4.90 5.84 7.97
N GLY A 65 4.12 6.28 6.99
CA GLY A 65 3.00 7.20 7.17
C GLY A 65 1.67 6.49 7.14
N VAL A 66 0.77 6.85 8.04
CA VAL A 66 -0.66 6.52 7.92
C VAL A 66 -1.41 7.81 7.58
N HIS A 67 -2.14 7.78 6.49
CA HIS A 67 -2.83 8.92 5.92
C HIS A 67 -4.31 8.65 5.80
N VAL A 68 -5.09 9.72 5.80
CA VAL A 68 -6.47 9.73 5.34
C VAL A 68 -6.54 10.40 3.98
N HIS A 69 -7.38 9.84 3.12
CA HIS A 69 -7.66 10.35 1.79
C HIS A 69 -9.17 10.25 1.56
N SER A 70 -9.84 11.38 1.48
CA SER A 70 -11.29 11.42 1.30
C SER A 70 -11.74 12.44 0.27
N SER A 71 -13.00 12.33 -0.15
CA SER A 71 -13.67 13.31 -0.99
C SER A 71 -14.26 14.49 -0.19
N ARG A 72 -13.87 14.66 1.09
CA ARG A 72 -14.40 15.71 1.99
C ARG A 72 -14.02 17.10 1.47
N PHE A 73 -15.03 17.94 1.25
CA PHE A 73 -14.85 19.29 0.69
C PHE A 73 -13.99 20.21 1.57
N SER A 74 -14.13 20.12 2.88
CA SER A 74 -13.37 20.91 3.86
C SER A 74 -11.96 20.38 4.11
N GLY A 75 -11.54 19.33 3.39
CA GLY A 75 -10.22 18.71 3.53
C GLY A 75 -10.14 17.67 4.64
N ASP A 76 -9.01 16.97 4.72
CA ASP A 76 -8.83 15.81 5.59
C ASP A 76 -8.10 16.10 6.91
N ALA A 77 -7.55 17.31 7.06
CA ALA A 77 -6.84 17.72 8.27
C ALA A 77 -7.81 18.04 9.42
N GLY A 78 -7.47 17.59 10.63
CA GLY A 78 -8.27 17.77 11.83
C GLY A 78 -8.39 16.48 12.65
N ALA A 79 -9.31 16.50 13.63
CA ALA A 79 -9.53 15.36 14.52
C ALA A 79 -10.45 14.33 13.85
N TRP A 80 -10.03 13.07 13.82
CA TRP A 80 -10.84 11.95 13.33
C TRP A 80 -11.28 11.07 14.49
N GLN A 81 -12.59 10.89 14.60
CA GLN A 81 -13.21 9.94 15.52
C GLN A 81 -13.20 8.57 14.87
N MET A 82 -12.76 7.55 15.61
CA MET A 82 -12.64 6.19 15.09
C MET A 82 -13.02 5.13 16.13
N THR A 83 -13.56 4.03 15.64
CA THR A 83 -13.80 2.81 16.42
C THR A 83 -13.08 1.66 15.73
N LEU A 84 -12.05 1.11 16.38
CA LEU A 84 -11.25 -0.01 15.89
C LEU A 84 -11.48 -1.20 16.81
N ASP A 85 -12.02 -2.30 16.29
CA ASP A 85 -12.28 -3.52 17.08
C ASP A 85 -12.96 -3.27 18.45
N ARG A 86 -13.92 -2.34 18.48
CA ARG A 86 -14.69 -1.90 19.68
C ARG A 86 -13.95 -0.97 20.65
N GLU A 87 -12.78 -0.46 20.28
CA GLU A 87 -12.10 0.61 21.01
C GLU A 87 -12.32 1.95 20.31
N ASN A 88 -12.82 2.93 21.06
CA ASN A 88 -13.00 4.29 20.55
C ASN A 88 -11.72 5.10 20.73
N LYS A 89 -11.36 5.85 19.70
CA LYS A 89 -10.19 6.72 19.69
C LYS A 89 -10.47 7.98 18.88
N THR A 90 -9.70 9.02 19.18
CA THR A 90 -9.59 10.21 18.34
C THR A 90 -8.13 10.36 17.97
N ALA A 91 -7.83 10.58 16.69
CA ALA A 91 -6.48 10.85 16.21
C ALA A 91 -6.45 12.15 15.41
N LEU A 92 -5.38 12.93 15.56
CA LEU A 92 -5.16 14.14 14.79
C LEU A 92 -4.48 13.82 13.46
N ALA A 93 -5.07 14.28 12.36
CA ALA A 93 -4.47 14.29 11.04
C ALA A 93 -4.04 15.72 10.68
N VAL A 94 -2.83 15.90 10.15
CA VAL A 94 -2.30 17.19 9.70
C VAL A 94 -2.01 17.16 8.20
N PRO A 95 -2.01 18.30 7.51
CA PRO A 95 -1.61 18.34 6.11
C PRO A 95 -0.22 17.74 5.90
N SER A 96 -0.05 17.00 4.81
CA SER A 96 1.23 16.39 4.43
C SER A 96 1.52 16.66 2.96
N ASP A 97 2.80 16.68 2.58
CA ASP A 97 3.23 16.93 1.20
C ASP A 97 2.95 15.77 0.24
N GLY A 98 2.48 14.62 0.76
CA GLY A 98 2.11 13.45 -0.04
C GLY A 98 0.78 13.63 -0.79
N PRO A 99 0.42 12.68 -1.66
CA PRO A 99 -0.78 12.77 -2.50
C PRO A 99 -2.09 12.48 -1.73
N TYR A 100 -1.99 12.20 -0.44
CA TYR A 100 -3.11 11.98 0.46
C TYR A 100 -3.48 13.26 1.21
N GLY A 101 -4.74 13.39 1.64
CA GLY A 101 -5.23 14.67 2.14
C GLY A 101 -4.63 15.09 3.48
N ALA A 102 -4.37 14.14 4.38
CA ALA A 102 -3.70 14.41 5.65
C ALA A 102 -3.02 13.16 6.24
N ARG A 103 -1.95 13.37 7.03
CA ARG A 103 -1.22 12.34 7.76
C ARG A 103 -1.59 12.33 9.23
N PHE A 104 -1.87 11.16 9.80
CA PHE A 104 -2.01 11.00 11.24
C PHE A 104 -0.67 11.17 11.94
N VAL A 105 -0.61 12.10 12.90
CA VAL A 105 0.61 12.38 13.68
C VAL A 105 0.57 11.78 15.08
N ASP A 106 -0.64 11.61 15.62
CA ASP A 106 -0.84 11.01 16.93
C ASP A 106 -1.05 9.49 16.78
N ASP A 107 -0.31 8.72 17.59
CA ASP A 107 -0.50 7.28 17.72
C ASP A 107 -0.48 6.50 16.38
N ALA A 108 0.28 6.98 15.39
CA ALA A 108 0.36 6.36 14.06
C ALA A 108 0.80 4.88 14.12
N ALA A 109 1.69 4.53 15.07
CA ALA A 109 2.12 3.15 15.28
C ALA A 109 0.97 2.25 15.78
N PHE A 110 0.13 2.75 16.68
CA PHE A 110 -1.07 2.04 17.13
C PHE A 110 -2.06 1.88 15.97
N LEU A 111 -2.29 2.94 15.20
CA LEU A 111 -3.19 2.88 14.06
C LEU A 111 -2.69 1.86 13.03
N LEU A 112 -1.39 1.86 12.70
CA LEU A 112 -0.78 0.88 11.81
C LEU A 112 -0.97 -0.56 12.30
N ASP A 113 -0.76 -0.82 13.60
CA ASP A 113 -0.96 -2.13 14.20
C ASP A 113 -2.42 -2.60 14.04
N ARG A 114 -3.39 -1.72 14.33
CA ARG A 114 -4.81 -2.02 14.13
C ARG A 114 -5.18 -2.21 12.67
N LEU A 115 -4.56 -1.47 11.74
CA LEU A 115 -4.79 -1.68 10.32
C LEU A 115 -4.27 -3.04 9.85
N ARG A 116 -3.16 -3.55 10.40
CA ARG A 116 -2.61 -4.87 10.05
C ARG A 116 -3.39 -6.03 10.67
N TYR A 117 -3.77 -5.91 11.94
CA TYR A 117 -4.26 -7.07 12.71
C TYR A 117 -5.73 -6.96 13.12
N GLY A 118 -6.37 -5.83 12.86
CA GLY A 118 -7.78 -5.61 13.19
C GLY A 118 -8.75 -6.23 12.17
N THR A 119 -10.03 -6.08 12.45
CA THR A 119 -11.11 -6.63 11.61
C THR A 119 -11.86 -5.57 10.82
N PHE A 120 -12.09 -4.40 11.41
CA PHE A 120 -12.75 -3.27 10.76
C PHE A 120 -12.40 -1.97 11.49
N ILE A 121 -12.61 -0.86 10.79
CA ILE A 121 -12.60 0.47 11.39
C ILE A 121 -13.84 1.25 10.95
N TYR A 122 -14.47 1.93 11.90
CA TYR A 122 -15.37 3.03 11.63
C TYR A 122 -14.59 4.33 11.81
N LEU A 123 -14.67 5.27 10.86
CA LEU A 123 -14.03 6.58 10.98
C LEU A 123 -14.90 7.72 10.46
N ARG A 124 -14.75 8.89 11.08
CA ARG A 124 -15.45 10.12 10.70
C ARG A 124 -14.66 11.35 11.14
N HIS A 125 -14.66 12.39 10.32
CA HIS A 125 -14.07 13.66 10.71
C HIS A 125 -14.88 14.34 11.83
N GLY A 126 -14.21 14.94 12.82
CA GLY A 126 -14.82 15.49 14.02
C GLY A 126 -15.72 16.71 13.78
N GLU A 127 -15.52 17.43 12.67
CA GLU A 127 -16.37 18.53 12.25
C GLU A 127 -17.66 18.07 11.54
N ASP A 128 -17.76 16.79 11.19
CA ASP A 128 -18.88 16.24 10.44
C ASP A 128 -19.82 15.44 11.37
N GLU A 129 -20.28 16.07 12.46
CA GLU A 129 -21.01 15.42 13.56
C GLU A 129 -22.25 14.61 13.11
N TYR A 130 -22.88 15.01 12.01
CA TYR A 130 -24.08 14.36 11.47
C TYR A 130 -23.79 13.42 10.29
N ALA A 131 -22.55 13.36 9.81
CA ALA A 131 -22.17 12.41 8.78
C ALA A 131 -22.16 10.98 9.35
N PRO A 132 -22.49 9.97 8.53
CA PRO A 132 -22.29 8.58 8.90
C PRO A 132 -20.79 8.29 9.06
N PHE A 133 -20.46 7.31 9.90
CA PHE A 133 -19.11 6.76 9.92
C PHE A 133 -18.85 5.97 8.64
N ALA A 134 -17.71 6.22 8.00
CA ALA A 134 -17.20 5.36 6.96
C ALA A 134 -16.79 4.02 7.58
N PHE A 135 -17.23 2.91 6.99
CA PHE A 135 -16.85 1.56 7.42
C PHE A 135 -15.81 1.00 6.46
N ILE A 136 -14.60 0.72 6.96
CA ILE A 136 -13.54 0.05 6.19
C ILE A 136 -13.37 -1.37 6.73
N ASP A 137 -13.53 -2.34 5.84
CA ASP A 137 -13.21 -3.75 6.11
C ASP A 137 -11.69 -3.93 6.08
N LEU A 138 -11.11 -4.55 7.10
CA LEU A 138 -9.65 -4.79 7.17
C LEU A 138 -9.25 -6.15 6.58
N SER A 139 -10.18 -6.87 5.96
CA SER A 139 -9.85 -8.08 5.22
C SER A 139 -8.81 -7.79 4.12
N GLY A 140 -7.68 -8.48 4.17
CA GLY A 140 -6.58 -8.35 3.22
C GLY A 140 -5.59 -7.21 3.52
N SER A 141 -5.89 -6.34 4.49
CA SER A 141 -5.07 -5.17 4.83
C SER A 141 -3.61 -5.53 5.13
N MET A 142 -3.38 -6.52 5.99
CA MET A 142 -2.03 -6.98 6.36
C MET A 142 -1.18 -7.28 5.13
N ARG A 143 -1.71 -8.11 4.23
CA ARG A 143 -0.98 -8.54 3.04
C ARG A 143 -0.64 -7.34 2.16
N THR A 144 -1.62 -6.49 1.88
CA THR A 144 -1.42 -5.32 1.01
C THR A 144 -0.44 -4.32 1.64
N ILE A 145 -0.56 -4.07 2.95
CA ILE A 145 0.35 -3.20 3.70
C ILE A 145 1.77 -3.76 3.67
N ASP A 146 1.96 -5.05 3.95
CA ASP A 146 3.29 -5.65 4.01
C ASP A 146 3.95 -5.72 2.62
N GLU A 147 3.18 -5.97 1.56
CA GLU A 147 3.68 -5.89 0.19
C GLU A 147 4.09 -4.44 -0.19
N ALA A 148 3.26 -3.45 0.14
CA ALA A 148 3.58 -2.04 -0.12
C ALA A 148 4.77 -1.53 0.71
N LEU A 149 4.97 -2.04 1.92
CA LEU A 149 6.06 -1.66 2.80
C LEU A 149 7.30 -2.55 2.67
N TYR A 150 7.30 -3.52 1.75
CA TYR A 150 8.41 -4.48 1.61
C TYR A 150 9.76 -3.79 1.38
N TRP A 151 9.77 -2.69 0.62
CA TRP A 151 10.97 -1.89 0.34
C TRP A 151 11.14 -0.70 1.29
N CYS A 152 10.34 -0.62 2.35
CA CYS A 152 10.32 0.50 3.29
C CYS A 152 11.33 0.35 4.43
N ALA A 153 12.58 0.08 4.06
CA ALA A 153 13.70 0.12 4.99
C ALA A 153 14.87 0.85 4.31
N PRO A 154 15.59 1.73 5.04
CA PRO A 154 16.86 2.25 4.56
C PRO A 154 17.75 1.08 4.16
N ARG A 155 18.30 1.11 2.95
CA ARG A 155 19.31 0.12 2.57
C ARG A 155 20.50 0.29 3.51
N VAL A 156 20.91 -0.80 4.15
CA VAL A 156 22.13 -0.84 4.96
C VAL A 156 23.29 -0.35 4.07
N PRO A 157 24.18 0.53 4.55
CA PRO A 157 25.38 0.94 3.81
C PRO A 157 26.14 -0.28 3.24
N GLU A 158 26.81 -0.12 2.10
CA GLU A 158 27.50 -1.24 1.42
C GLU A 158 28.50 -1.98 2.32
N ASP A 159 29.09 -1.28 3.30
CA ASP A 159 30.02 -1.84 4.29
C ASP A 159 29.34 -2.66 5.40
N GLU A 160 28.04 -2.51 5.58
CA GLU A 160 27.21 -3.29 6.52
C GLU A 160 26.35 -4.36 5.81
N GLN A 161 26.31 -4.36 4.47
CA GLN A 161 25.65 -5.42 3.70
C GLN A 161 26.44 -6.72 3.83
N ASN A 162 25.71 -7.83 4.01
CA ASN A 162 26.34 -9.14 3.94
C ASN A 162 27.06 -9.28 2.59
N PRO A 163 28.29 -9.84 2.55
CA PRO A 163 28.94 -10.11 1.29
C PRO A 163 28.00 -10.97 0.43
N VAL A 164 27.89 -10.63 -0.85
CA VAL A 164 27.14 -11.43 -1.82
C VAL A 164 27.57 -12.88 -1.60
N SER A 165 26.63 -13.77 -1.30
CA SER A 165 26.94 -15.19 -1.18
C SER A 165 27.48 -15.63 -2.53
N GLY A 166 28.80 -15.64 -2.65
CA GLY A 166 29.48 -16.37 -3.68
C GLY A 166 28.99 -17.80 -3.52
N VAL A 167 28.33 -18.32 -4.54
CA VAL A 167 28.51 -19.74 -4.82
C VAL A 167 29.98 -19.82 -5.18
N ASP A 168 30.83 -19.99 -4.17
CA ASP A 168 32.18 -20.45 -4.42
C ASP A 168 31.96 -21.76 -5.18
N GLU A 169 32.26 -21.76 -6.47
CA GLU A 169 32.61 -23.00 -7.16
C GLU A 169 33.78 -23.53 -6.35
N ALA A 170 33.46 -24.40 -5.38
CA ALA A 170 34.45 -25.11 -4.61
C ALA A 170 35.45 -25.65 -5.64
N PRO A 171 36.77 -25.41 -5.47
CA PRO A 171 37.72 -26.17 -6.24
C PRO A 171 37.31 -27.63 -6.09
N GLN A 172 37.16 -28.34 -7.21
CA GLN A 172 36.98 -29.78 -7.19
C GLN A 172 38.25 -30.40 -6.62
N GLU A 173 38.45 -30.28 -5.30
CA GLU A 173 39.39 -31.07 -4.55
C GLU A 173 38.71 -32.42 -4.41
N LEU A 174 38.94 -33.22 -5.46
CA LEU A 174 38.81 -34.67 -5.52
C LEU A 174 38.48 -35.27 -4.16
N GLU A 175 37.22 -35.60 -3.97
CA GLU A 175 36.76 -36.51 -2.93
C GLU A 175 37.47 -37.85 -3.18
N GLN A 176 38.68 -38.01 -2.63
CA GLN A 176 39.36 -39.30 -2.55
C GLN A 176 38.59 -40.13 -1.54
N ASN A 177 37.52 -40.75 -2.01
CA ASN A 177 36.81 -41.83 -1.35
C ASN A 177 37.80 -42.97 -1.06
N HIS A 178 38.49 -42.89 0.09
CA HIS A 178 39.17 -44.01 0.71
C HIS A 178 38.13 -44.81 1.50
N GLU A 179 37.25 -45.50 0.79
CA GLU A 179 36.42 -46.53 1.40
C GLU A 179 37.19 -47.87 1.33
N PRO A 180 37.59 -48.46 2.47
CA PRO A 180 38.22 -49.77 2.46
C PRO A 180 37.19 -50.82 2.03
N SER A 181 37.50 -51.52 0.94
CA SER A 181 36.66 -52.58 0.38
C SER A 181 36.52 -53.74 1.39
N SER A 182 35.28 -54.02 1.79
CA SER A 182 34.97 -55.13 2.69
C SER A 182 35.11 -56.48 1.96
N PRO A 183 35.80 -57.49 2.53
CA PRO A 183 35.99 -58.77 1.86
C PRO A 183 34.70 -59.60 1.86
N ARG A 184 34.31 -60.08 0.67
CA ARG A 184 33.16 -60.97 0.46
C ARG A 184 33.47 -62.37 1.04
N PRO A 185 32.65 -62.93 1.94
CA PRO A 185 32.82 -64.32 2.39
C PRO A 185 32.40 -65.32 1.30
N GLN A 186 33.14 -66.43 1.22
CA GLN A 186 32.85 -67.59 0.36
C GLN A 186 31.74 -68.45 0.95
#